data_AF-A0A3N7EMN2-F1
#
_entry.id   AF-A0A3N7EMN2-F1
#
_cell.length_a   1.000
_cell.length_b   1.000
_cell.length_c   1.000
_cell.angle_alpha   90.00
_cell.angle_beta   90.00
_cell.angle_gamma   90.00
#
_symmetry.space_group_name_H-M   'P 1'
#
loop_
_entity.id
_entity.type
_entity.pdbx_description
1 polymer ?
#
loop_
_entity_poly.entity_id
_entity_poly.type
_entity_poly.pdbx_seq_one_letter_code
_entity_poly.pdbx_strand_id
1 'polypeptide(L)'
;MIYAKKKVQNTANLAAQTAKIIANVKELEEKNLIRLEEKEIYLYPDIWKDTATALNWIKCLHLYYMLKRRFKESDPLLFKHMETGELIGSFKNKKAKLM
;
A
#
# COMPACT_ATOMS: atom_id res chain seq x y z
N MET A 1 28.16 32.81 -1.21
CA MET A 1 27.47 31.94 -2.20
C MET A 1 26.36 31.20 -1.46
N ILE A 2 25.11 31.68 -1.54
CA ILE A 2 23.99 31.09 -0.81
C ILE A 2 23.45 29.94 -1.67
N TYR A 3 23.68 28.70 -1.24
CA TYR A 3 23.02 27.54 -1.84
C TYR A 3 21.53 27.61 -1.50
N ALA A 4 20.73 27.90 -2.52
CA ALA A 4 19.29 27.84 -2.46
C ALA A 4 18.87 26.42 -2.03
N LYS A 5 18.42 26.27 -0.77
CA LYS A 5 17.59 25.13 -0.37
C LYS A 5 16.32 25.22 -1.19
N LYS A 6 16.27 24.49 -2.30
CA LYS A 6 15.04 24.25 -3.07
C LYS A 6 14.01 23.72 -2.08
N LYS A 7 13.08 24.58 -1.64
CA LYS A 7 11.90 24.18 -0.89
C LYS A 7 11.18 23.19 -1.79
N VAL A 8 11.35 21.89 -1.51
CA VAL A 8 10.56 20.84 -2.15
C VAL A 8 9.12 21.18 -1.85
N GLN A 9 8.38 21.61 -2.87
CA GLN A 9 6.93 21.76 -2.87
C GLN A 9 6.30 20.41 -2.55
N ASN A 10 6.24 20.05 -1.27
CA ASN A 10 5.90 18.70 -0.82
C ASN A 10 4.42 18.54 -0.39
N THR A 11 3.57 19.54 -0.63
CA THR A 11 2.23 19.62 0.00
C THR A 11 1.06 19.42 -0.97
N ALA A 12 1.08 19.96 -2.18
CA ALA A 12 -0.01 19.75 -3.15
C ALA A 12 -0.04 18.31 -3.72
N ASN A 13 1.14 17.70 -3.90
CA ASN A 13 1.28 16.38 -4.53
C ASN A 13 0.83 15.24 -3.60
N LEU A 14 1.03 15.38 -2.29
CA LEU A 14 0.73 14.32 -1.33
C LEU A 14 -0.79 14.06 -1.21
N ALA A 15 -1.60 15.12 -1.17
CA ALA A 15 -3.06 14.99 -1.11
C ALA A 15 -3.61 14.33 -2.39
N ALA A 16 -3.10 14.72 -3.56
CA ALA A 16 -3.47 14.13 -4.84
C ALA A 16 -3.05 12.65 -4.95
N GLN A 17 -1.83 12.31 -4.53
CA GLN A 17 -1.37 10.92 -4.46
C GLN A 17 -2.22 10.09 -3.50
N THR A 18 -2.56 10.65 -2.34
CA THR A 18 -3.38 9.98 -1.34
C THR A 18 -4.79 9.70 -1.88
N ALA A 19 -5.40 10.68 -2.56
CA ALA A 19 -6.70 10.50 -3.21
C ALA A 19 -6.64 9.40 -4.28
N LYS A 20 -5.57 9.36 -5.08
CA LYS A 20 -5.35 8.33 -6.10
C LYS A 20 -5.19 6.94 -5.49
N ILE A 21 -4.44 6.80 -4.39
CA ILE A 21 -4.32 5.54 -3.66
C ILE A 21 -5.70 5.07 -3.19
N ILE A 22 -6.47 5.95 -2.54
CA ILE A 22 -7.82 5.61 -2.05
C ILE A 22 -8.74 5.18 -3.20
N ALA A 23 -8.73 5.90 -4.33
CA ALA A 23 -9.56 5.58 -5.49
C ALA A 23 -9.19 4.21 -6.08
N ASN A 24 -7.90 3.95 -6.30
CA ASN A 24 -7.42 2.69 -6.84
C ASN A 24 -7.78 1.50 -5.92
N VAL A 25 -7.58 1.64 -4.61
CA VAL A 25 -7.89 0.57 -3.65
C VAL A 25 -9.39 0.26 -3.65
N LYS A 26 -10.24 1.30 -3.67
CA LYS A 26 -11.70 1.12 -3.77
C LYS A 26 -12.11 0.41 -5.06
N GLU A 27 -11.57 0.82 -6.20
CA GLU A 27 -11.89 0.21 -7.49
C GLU A 27 -11.51 -1.29 -7.51
N LEU A 28 -10.37 -1.65 -6.91
CA LEU A 28 -9.94 -3.04 -6.79
C LEU A 28 -10.82 -3.86 -5.85
N GLU A 29 -11.28 -3.26 -4.75
CA GLU A 29 -12.23 -3.88 -3.82
C GLU A 29 -13.61 -4.09 -4.49
N GLU A 30 -14.12 -3.08 -5.21
CA GLU A 30 -15.38 -3.15 -5.97
C GLU A 30 -15.33 -4.21 -7.08
N LYS A 31 -14.16 -4.39 -7.71
CA LYS A 31 -13.92 -5.45 -8.71
C LYS A 31 -13.67 -6.83 -8.10
N ASN A 32 -13.69 -6.97 -6.77
CA ASN A 32 -13.36 -8.20 -6.06
C ASN A 32 -11.95 -8.75 -6.38
N LEU A 33 -11.01 -7.87 -6.76
CA LEU A 33 -9.62 -8.24 -7.04
C LEU A 33 -8.77 -8.30 -5.77
N ILE A 34 -9.20 -7.58 -4.73
CA ILE A 34 -8.60 -7.60 -3.40
C ILE A 34 -9.70 -7.72 -2.35
N ARG A 35 -9.40 -8.37 -1.23
CA ARG A 35 -10.27 -8.38 -0.04
C ARG A 35 -9.51 -7.81 1.15
N LEU A 36 -10.11 -6.82 1.81
CA LEU A 36 -9.51 -6.03 2.88
C LEU A 36 -10.04 -6.46 4.25
N GLU A 37 -9.25 -7.22 5.02
CA GLU A 37 -9.57 -7.64 6.39
C GLU A 37 -8.86 -6.74 7.42
N GLU A 38 -9.04 -6.98 8.73
CA GLU A 38 -8.49 -6.11 9.78
C GLU A 38 -6.98 -5.89 9.68
N LYS A 39 -6.18 -6.96 9.52
CA LYS A 39 -4.71 -6.90 9.40
C LYS A 39 -4.15 -7.68 8.22
N GLU A 40 -5.04 -8.12 7.35
CA GLU A 40 -4.74 -9.03 6.26
C GLU A 40 -5.38 -8.51 4.99
N ILE A 41 -4.67 -8.66 3.87
CA ILE A 41 -5.16 -8.34 2.54
C ILE A 41 -5.00 -9.59 1.70
N TYR A 42 -6.09 -10.00 1.08
CA TYR A 42 -6.12 -11.16 0.18
C TYR A 42 -6.13 -10.65 -1.25
N LEU A 43 -5.21 -11.15 -2.08
CA LEU A 43 -5.10 -10.77 -3.48
C LEU A 43 -4.40 -11.86 -4.30
N TYR A 44 -4.51 -11.79 -5.63
CA TYR A 44 -3.74 -12.64 -6.54
C TYR A 44 -2.38 -12.00 -6.85
N PRO A 45 -1.24 -12.68 -6.66
CA PRO A 45 0.08 -12.14 -6.97
C PRO A 45 0.23 -11.69 -8.44
N ASP A 46 -0.54 -12.29 -9.35
CA ASP A 46 -0.57 -11.98 -10.79
C ASP A 46 -0.94 -10.51 -11.09
N ILE A 47 -1.60 -9.82 -10.16
CA ILE A 47 -1.87 -8.39 -10.32
C ILE A 47 -0.57 -7.56 -10.22
N TRP A 48 0.49 -8.13 -9.65
CA TRP A 48 1.80 -7.50 -9.59
C TRP A 48 2.60 -7.84 -10.85
N LYS A 49 2.86 -6.81 -11.65
CA LYS A 49 3.66 -6.95 -12.87
C LYS A 49 5.12 -7.33 -12.59
N ASP A 50 5.67 -6.84 -11.48
CA ASP A 50 7.06 -7.00 -11.09
C ASP A 50 7.25 -6.74 -9.59
N THR A 51 8.42 -7.10 -9.06
CA THR A 51 8.77 -6.95 -7.65
C THR A 51 8.71 -5.50 -7.16
N ALA A 52 9.15 -4.52 -7.95
CA ALA A 52 9.12 -3.13 -7.54
C ALA A 52 7.67 -2.61 -7.44
N THR A 53 6.83 -2.99 -8.41
CA THR A 53 5.39 -2.71 -8.39
C THR A 53 4.72 -3.33 -7.17
N ALA A 54 5.02 -4.60 -6.86
CA ALA A 54 4.48 -5.29 -5.68
C ALA A 54 4.84 -4.59 -4.37
N LEU A 55 6.11 -4.20 -4.19
CA LEU A 55 6.57 -3.48 -3.00
C LEU A 55 5.90 -2.10 -2.88
N ASN A 56 5.65 -1.43 -4.00
CA ASN A 56 4.93 -0.16 -4.01
C ASN A 56 3.46 -0.35 -3.62
N TRP A 57 2.80 -1.38 -4.14
CA TRP A 57 1.43 -1.75 -3.76
C TRP A 57 1.30 -2.02 -2.26
N ILE A 58 2.23 -2.80 -1.69
CA ILE A 58 2.27 -3.08 -0.26
C ILE A 58 2.31 -1.78 0.56
N LYS A 59 3.15 -0.82 0.15
CA LYS A 59 3.23 0.51 0.80
C LYS A 59 1.95 1.33 0.64
N CYS A 60 1.39 1.37 -0.57
CA CYS A 60 0.16 2.11 -0.84
C CYS A 60 -1.03 1.56 -0.03
N LEU A 61 -1.14 0.23 0.09
CA LEU A 61 -2.18 -0.41 0.88
C LEU A 61 -1.98 -0.19 2.38
N HIS A 62 -0.75 -0.21 2.87
CA HIS A 62 -0.48 0.19 4.26
C HIS A 62 -0.88 1.65 4.54
N LEU A 63 -0.56 2.58 3.64
CA LEU A 63 -1.02 3.97 3.72
C LEU A 63 -2.55 4.06 3.72
N TYR A 64 -3.24 3.31 2.86
CA TYR A 64 -4.71 3.23 2.87
C TYR A 64 -5.25 2.80 4.24
N TYR A 65 -4.65 1.78 4.86
CA TYR A 65 -5.04 1.31 6.19
C TYR A 65 -4.80 2.35 7.28
N MET A 66 -3.67 3.09 7.21
CA MET A 66 -3.43 4.20 8.14
C MET A 66 -4.51 5.27 8.02
N LEU A 67 -4.92 5.62 6.79
CA LEU A 67 -5.87 6.69 6.51
C LEU A 67 -7.33 6.30 6.77
N LYS A 68 -7.71 5.05 6.51
CA LYS A 68 -9.11 4.60 6.55
C LYS A 68 -9.43 3.66 7.70
N ARG A 69 -8.45 2.92 8.22
CA ARG A 69 -8.64 1.91 9.29
C ARG A 69 -7.84 2.21 10.56
N ARG A 70 -7.35 3.45 10.72
CA ARG A 70 -6.64 3.94 11.92
C ARG A 70 -5.40 3.12 12.30
N PHE A 71 -4.77 2.47 11.32
CA PHE A 71 -3.48 1.82 11.57
C PHE A 71 -2.42 2.83 11.98
N LYS A 72 -1.57 2.43 12.91
CA LYS A 72 -0.30 3.09 13.17
C LYS A 72 0.71 2.69 12.12
N GLU A 73 1.71 3.53 11.92
CA GLU A 73 2.79 3.24 10.97
C GLU A 73 3.55 1.93 11.33
N SER A 74 3.59 1.60 12.62
CA SER A 74 4.22 0.40 13.17
C SER A 74 3.36 -0.86 13.03
N ASP A 75 2.06 -0.72 12.76
CA ASP A 75 1.17 -1.87 12.69
C ASP A 75 1.51 -2.74 11.48
N PRO A 76 1.66 -4.06 11.67
CA PRO A 76 1.96 -4.95 10.58
C PRO A 76 0.71 -5.15 9.71
N LEU A 77 0.95 -5.30 8.41
CA LEU A 77 -0.07 -5.64 7.42
C LEU A 77 0.41 -6.85 6.63
N LEU A 78 -0.39 -7.92 6.61
CA LEU A 78 -0.05 -9.17 5.94
C LEU A 78 -0.76 -9.24 4.59
N PHE A 79 -0.08 -9.78 3.59
CA PHE A 79 -0.62 -10.00 2.26
C PHE A 79 -0.66 -11.49 2.01
N LYS A 80 -1.84 -12.00 1.69
CA LYS A 80 -2.11 -13.41 1.49
C LYS A 80 -2.66 -13.66 0.09
N HIS A 81 -2.38 -14.85 -0.43
CA HIS A 81 -3.00 -15.32 -1.66
C HIS A 81 -4.51 -15.49 -1.45
N MET A 82 -5.32 -15.06 -2.42
CA MET A 82 -6.77 -15.03 -2.30
C MET A 82 -7.42 -16.41 -2.13
N GLU A 83 -6.89 -17.44 -2.80
CA GLU A 83 -7.40 -18.82 -2.70
C GLU A 83 -6.69 -19.69 -1.66
N THR A 84 -5.35 -19.75 -1.70
CA THR A 84 -4.57 -20.65 -0.82
C THR A 84 -4.37 -20.10 0.60
N GLY A 85 -4.55 -18.79 0.80
CA GLY A 85 -4.26 -18.13 2.07
C GLY A 85 -2.77 -18.03 2.41
N GLU A 86 -1.88 -18.43 1.50
CA GLU A 86 -0.44 -18.38 1.69
C GLU A 86 0.06 -16.95 1.83
N LEU A 87 1.06 -16.74 2.69
CA LEU A 87 1.65 -15.43 2.88
C LEU A 87 2.53 -15.07 1.68
N ILE A 88 2.13 -14.06 0.91
CA ILE A 88 2.84 -13.59 -0.29
C ILE A 88 3.61 -12.29 -0.03
N GLY A 89 3.29 -11.59 1.05
CA GLY A 89 3.98 -10.36 1.40
C GLY A 89 3.63 -9.84 2.78
N SER A 90 4.37 -8.83 3.21
CA SER A 90 4.14 -8.16 4.49
C SER A 90 4.66 -6.72 4.46
N PHE A 91 4.02 -5.89 5.26
CA PHE A 91 4.55 -4.61 5.69
C PHE A 91 4.78 -4.66 7.19
N LYS A 92 6.03 -4.49 7.64
CA LYS A 92 6.39 -4.43 9.06
C LYS A 92 7.60 -3.54 9.23
N ASN A 93 7.65 -2.77 10.32
CA ASN A 93 8.78 -1.90 10.65
C ASN A 93 9.13 -0.94 9.49
N LYS A 94 8.12 -0.34 8.86
CA LYS A 94 8.25 0.58 7.71
C LYS A 94 8.86 -0.04 6.45
N LYS A 95 8.92 -1.37 6.37
CA LYS A 95 9.50 -2.11 5.24
C LYS A 95 8.47 -3.04 4.63
N ALA A 96 8.35 -2.96 3.31
CA ALA A 96 7.63 -3.93 2.50
C ALA A 96 8.56 -5.11 2.19
N LYS A 97 8.03 -6.33 2.25
CA LYS A 97 8.74 -7.57 1.92
C LYS A 97 7.80 -8.51 1.16
N LEU A 98 8.33 -9.17 0.12
CA LEU A 98 7.70 -10.32 -0.55
C LEU A 98 8.24 -11.63 0.02
N MET A 99 7.45 -12.70 -0.10
CA MET A 99 7.84 -14.05 0.30
C MET A 99 8.21 -14.90 -0.91
#